data_AF-A0A950MJB5-F1
#
_entry.id   AF-A0A950MJB5-F1
#
_cell.length_a   1.000
_cell.length_b   1.000
_cell.length_c   1.000
_cell.angle_alpha   90.00
_cell.angle_beta   90.00
_cell.angle_gamma   90.00
#
_symmetry.space_group_name_H-M   'P 1'
#
loop_
_entity.id
_entity.type
_entity.pdbx_description
1 polymer ?
#
loop_
_entity_poly.entity_id
_entity_poly.type
_entity_poly.pdbx_seq_one_letter_code
_entity_poly.pdbx_strand_id
1 'polypeptide(L)'
;MPNKCGPTGLALGPNGELLVACNDPGETYILDIGDGHTLAQINQAGGGDESAYDPATNRFYVSNSNSTSDGTKTGAPTPVFTVIDAGTKFFIENVPIEAHAHSLAAYNGRIFVPRPSLGVAVYK
;
A
#
# COMPACT_ATOMS: atom_id res chain seq x y z
N MET A 1 0.18 -14.92 -9.30
CA MET A 1 -0.63 -14.24 -8.27
C MET A 1 -1.92 -15.00 -8.01
N PRO A 2 -2.46 -14.99 -6.78
CA PRO A 2 -3.75 -15.58 -6.47
C PRO A 2 -4.89 -14.88 -7.21
N ASN A 3 -5.89 -15.66 -7.66
CA ASN A 3 -7.04 -15.17 -8.44
C ASN A 3 -7.94 -14.15 -7.71
N LYS A 4 -7.65 -13.83 -6.44
CA LYS A 4 -8.43 -12.92 -5.59
C LYS A 4 -7.87 -11.51 -5.46
N CYS A 5 -6.68 -11.21 -6.01
CA CYS A 5 -6.08 -9.89 -5.83
C CYS A 5 -6.97 -8.75 -6.39
N GLY A 6 -7.39 -8.81 -7.66
CA GLY A 6 -8.04 -7.65 -8.28
C GLY A 6 -7.15 -6.40 -8.17
N PRO A 7 -5.99 -6.40 -8.87
CA PRO A 7 -4.95 -5.40 -8.68
C PRO A 7 -5.44 -4.00 -9.05
N THR A 8 -5.07 -3.02 -8.23
CA THR A 8 -5.52 -1.61 -8.34
C THR A 8 -4.34 -0.66 -8.47
N GLY A 9 -3.24 -0.94 -7.75
CA GLY A 9 -2.06 -0.08 -7.71
C GLY A 9 -0.77 -0.85 -7.90
N LEU A 10 0.18 -0.24 -8.62
CA LEU A 10 1.48 -0.82 -8.92
C LEU A 10 2.60 0.17 -8.58
N ALA A 11 3.67 -0.30 -7.96
CA ALA A 11 4.89 0.48 -7.79
C ALA A 11 6.12 -0.38 -8.07
N LEU A 12 7.02 0.13 -8.92
CA LEU A 12 8.34 -0.46 -9.11
C LEU A 12 9.20 -0.15 -7.89
N GLY A 13 9.85 -1.19 -7.36
CA GLY A 13 10.77 -1.09 -6.25
C GLY A 13 12.22 -1.37 -6.63
N PRO A 14 13.07 -1.61 -5.62
CA PRO A 14 14.47 -1.97 -5.85
C PRO A 14 14.56 -3.40 -6.42
N ASN A 15 15.73 -3.79 -6.92
CA ASN A 15 16.08 -5.17 -7.25
C ASN A 15 15.10 -5.94 -8.16
N GLY A 16 14.38 -5.24 -9.05
CA GLY A 16 13.40 -5.89 -9.93
C GLY A 16 12.12 -6.28 -9.22
N GLU A 17 11.73 -5.54 -8.19
CA GLU A 17 10.52 -5.79 -7.42
C GLU A 17 9.34 -4.97 -7.95
N LEU A 18 8.15 -5.57 -7.87
CA LEU A 18 6.88 -4.90 -8.17
C LEU A 18 5.93 -5.07 -6.98
N LEU A 19 5.63 -3.96 -6.31
CA LEU A 19 4.54 -3.92 -5.34
C LEU A 19 3.22 -3.86 -6.10
N VAL A 20 2.27 -4.69 -5.68
CA VAL A 20 0.92 -4.77 -6.22
C VAL A 20 -0.09 -4.67 -5.08
N ALA A 21 -0.80 -3.55 -5.05
CA ALA A 21 -1.96 -3.35 -4.21
C ALA A 21 -3.17 -4.06 -4.82
N CYS A 22 -3.97 -4.66 -3.96
CA CYS A 22 -5.15 -5.41 -4.33
C CYS A 22 -6.36 -4.83 -3.58
N ASN A 23 -7.53 -4.88 -4.21
CA ASN A 23 -8.77 -4.39 -3.58
C ASN A 23 -9.26 -5.29 -2.44
N ASP A 24 -8.78 -6.53 -2.37
CA ASP A 24 -9.18 -7.49 -1.36
C ASP A 24 -8.37 -7.34 -0.05
N PRO A 25 -8.98 -7.50 1.13
CA PRO A 25 -8.25 -7.43 2.39
C PRO A 25 -7.24 -8.56 2.57
N GLY A 26 -6.08 -8.24 3.12
CA GLY A 26 -4.97 -9.18 3.28
C GLY A 26 -4.25 -9.54 1.97
N GLU A 27 -4.62 -8.86 0.89
CA GLU A 27 -4.06 -9.09 -0.43
C GLU A 27 -3.23 -7.86 -0.79
N THR A 28 -1.91 -7.98 -0.72
CA THR A 28 -0.95 -7.05 -1.29
C THR A 28 0.32 -7.84 -1.47
N TYR A 29 0.97 -7.71 -2.62
CA TYR A 29 2.05 -8.61 -3.01
C TYR A 29 3.27 -7.83 -3.44
N ILE A 30 4.44 -8.40 -3.19
CA ILE A 30 5.68 -8.01 -3.86
C ILE A 30 6.03 -9.16 -4.79
N LEU A 31 6.18 -8.87 -6.07
CA LEU A 31 6.59 -9.82 -7.10
C LEU A 31 8.02 -9.56 -7.57
N ASP A 32 8.68 -10.61 -8.05
CA ASP A 32 9.84 -10.47 -8.94
C ASP A 32 9.33 -10.19 -10.37
N ILE A 33 9.86 -9.16 -11.03
CA ILE A 33 9.41 -8.79 -12.38
C ILE A 33 9.98 -9.69 -13.48
N GLY A 34 11.03 -10.46 -13.20
CA GLY A 34 11.71 -11.32 -14.17
C GLY A 34 10.87 -12.54 -14.55
N ASP A 35 10.21 -13.15 -13.58
CA ASP A 35 9.38 -14.34 -13.79
C ASP A 35 7.95 -14.23 -13.22
N GLY A 36 7.64 -13.16 -12.50
CA GLY A 36 6.32 -12.90 -11.93
C GLY A 36 6.00 -13.69 -10.66
N HIS A 37 6.97 -14.38 -10.04
CA HIS A 37 6.71 -15.12 -8.80
C HIS A 37 6.55 -14.17 -7.60
N THR A 38 5.79 -14.63 -6.61
CA THR A 38 5.54 -13.87 -5.38
C THR A 38 6.74 -13.97 -4.44
N LEU A 39 7.34 -12.81 -4.14
CA LEU A 39 8.40 -12.67 -3.14
C LEU A 39 7.82 -12.52 -1.72
N ALA A 40 6.71 -11.80 -1.59
CA ALA A 40 6.02 -11.62 -0.31
C ALA A 40 4.53 -11.35 -0.49
N GLN A 41 3.75 -11.69 0.54
CA GLN A 41 2.37 -11.27 0.72
C GLN A 41 2.28 -10.45 2.02
N ILE A 42 1.60 -9.31 1.95
CA ILE A 42 1.41 -8.36 3.05
C ILE A 42 -0.03 -8.45 3.53
N ASN A 43 -0.27 -9.33 4.51
CA ASN A 43 -1.61 -9.63 5.02
C ASN A 43 -2.22 -8.49 5.86
N GLN A 44 -1.41 -7.50 6.23
CA GLN A 44 -1.82 -6.32 6.99
C GLN A 44 -2.27 -5.15 6.09
N ALA A 45 -2.11 -5.27 4.78
CA ALA A 45 -2.62 -4.34 3.78
C ALA A 45 -3.92 -4.89 3.17
N GLY A 46 -4.79 -4.02 2.64
CA GLY A 46 -6.08 -4.47 2.16
C GLY A 46 -7.02 -3.36 1.72
N GLY A 47 -7.76 -3.58 0.63
CA GLY A 47 -8.55 -2.50 0.03
C GLY A 47 -7.66 -1.41 -0.55
N GLY A 48 -6.50 -1.82 -1.07
CA GLY A 48 -5.49 -0.95 -1.63
C GLY A 48 -5.97 -0.32 -2.93
N ASP A 49 -5.55 0.92 -3.21
CA ASP A 49 -5.82 1.60 -4.48
C ASP A 49 -4.52 2.06 -5.14
N GLU A 50 -3.82 3.03 -4.57
CA GLU A 50 -2.53 3.51 -5.07
C GLU A 50 -1.34 2.93 -4.30
N SER A 51 -0.24 2.73 -5.01
CA SER A 51 1.04 2.24 -4.49
C SER A 51 2.16 3.22 -4.84
N ALA A 52 3.12 3.42 -3.93
CA ALA A 52 4.34 4.18 -4.21
C ALA A 52 5.57 3.52 -3.59
N TYR A 53 6.74 3.80 -4.17
CA TYR A 53 8.04 3.44 -3.62
C TYR A 53 8.86 4.71 -3.41
N ASP A 54 9.49 4.83 -2.24
CA ASP A 54 10.46 5.89 -1.95
C ASP A 54 11.87 5.29 -1.81
N PRO A 55 12.77 5.53 -2.79
CA PRO A 55 14.12 4.99 -2.76
C PRO A 55 14.99 5.58 -1.64
N ALA A 56 14.67 6.78 -1.14
CA ALA A 56 15.47 7.42 -0.10
C ALA A 56 15.32 6.73 1.26
N THR A 57 14.13 6.19 1.54
CA THR A 57 13.86 5.43 2.77
C THR A 57 13.80 3.91 2.54
N ASN A 58 13.88 3.49 1.29
CA ASN A 58 13.71 2.10 0.85
C ASN A 58 12.39 1.48 1.33
N ARG A 59 11.30 2.23 1.19
CA ARG A 59 9.97 1.84 1.66
C ARG A 59 8.95 1.89 0.55
N PHE A 60 8.04 0.92 0.58
CA PHE A 60 6.80 0.94 -0.17
C PHE A 60 5.67 1.49 0.68
N TYR A 61 4.71 2.08 -0.01
CA TYR A 61 3.50 2.64 0.57
C TYR A 61 2.29 2.18 -0.25
N VAL A 62 1.21 1.81 0.42
CA VAL A 62 -0.07 1.45 -0.21
C VAL A 62 -1.18 2.25 0.46
N SER A 63 -1.97 3.00 -0.30
CA SER A 63 -3.19 3.64 0.23
C SER A 63 -4.28 2.58 0.32
N ASN A 64 -4.86 2.42 1.51
CA ASN A 64 -5.90 1.44 1.78
C ASN A 64 -7.20 2.15 2.18
N SER A 65 -7.87 2.75 1.21
CA SER A 65 -9.08 3.56 1.47
C SER A 65 -10.27 2.73 1.94
N ASN A 66 -10.26 1.43 1.68
CA ASN A 66 -11.36 0.51 2.01
C ASN A 66 -11.01 -0.45 3.16
N SER A 67 -9.86 -0.28 3.83
CA SER A 67 -9.52 -1.07 5.02
C SER A 67 -10.57 -0.87 6.11
N THR A 68 -10.96 -1.95 6.80
CA THR A 68 -11.75 -1.90 8.03
C THR A 68 -10.86 -2.18 9.24
N SER A 69 -11.34 -1.87 10.44
CA SER A 69 -10.59 -2.07 11.68
C SER A 69 -10.24 -3.52 11.98
N ASP A 70 -10.96 -4.47 11.35
CA ASP A 70 -10.76 -5.92 11.49
C ASP A 70 -10.13 -6.56 10.25
N GLY A 71 -9.72 -5.78 9.25
CA GLY A 71 -9.11 -6.29 8.01
C GLY A 71 -10.07 -7.10 7.15
N THR A 72 -11.38 -6.86 7.25
CA THR A 72 -12.42 -7.50 6.42
C THR A 72 -12.97 -6.52 5.37
N LYS A 73 -13.82 -7.02 4.45
CA LYS A 73 -14.53 -6.15 3.49
C LYS A 73 -15.77 -5.48 4.09
N THR A 74 -16.16 -5.87 5.30
CA THR A 74 -17.48 -5.59 5.87
C THR A 74 -17.32 -4.86 7.19
N GLY A 75 -17.68 -3.58 7.23
CA GLY A 75 -17.55 -2.77 8.43
C GLY A 75 -17.40 -1.28 8.09
N ALA A 76 -17.24 -0.45 9.12
CA ALA A 76 -16.89 0.95 8.90
C ALA A 76 -15.44 1.04 8.39
N PRO A 77 -15.17 1.72 7.27
CA PRO A 77 -13.81 1.92 6.80
C PRO A 77 -12.99 2.69 7.85
N THR A 78 -11.78 2.22 8.09
CA THR A 78 -10.72 2.90 8.83
C THR A 78 -9.51 3.05 7.91
N PRO A 79 -9.50 4.08 7.04
CA PRO A 79 -8.46 4.21 6.03
C PRO A 79 -7.08 4.39 6.66
N VAL A 80 -6.11 3.70 6.06
CA VAL A 80 -4.71 3.76 6.43
C VAL A 80 -3.87 3.85 5.16
N PHE A 81 -2.62 4.28 5.26
CA PHE A 81 -1.61 3.78 4.33
C PHE A 81 -0.75 2.73 5.03
N THR A 82 -0.42 1.65 4.34
CA THR A 82 0.53 0.64 4.81
C THR A 82 1.94 1.05 4.45
N VAL A 83 2.87 0.88 5.38
CA VAL A 83 4.31 1.03 5.15
C VAL A 83 4.95 -0.35 5.14
N ILE A 84 5.74 -0.63 4.11
CA ILE A 84 6.45 -1.90 3.94
C ILE A 84 7.93 -1.59 3.71
N ASP A 85 8.81 -2.32 4.40
CA ASP A 85 10.25 -2.26 4.15
C ASP A 85 10.56 -3.02 2.85
N ALA A 86 11.15 -2.36 1.85
CA ALA A 86 11.40 -2.99 0.56
C ALA A 86 12.59 -3.97 0.60
N GLY A 87 13.56 -3.74 1.49
CA GLY A 87 14.74 -4.62 1.63
C GLY A 87 14.38 -5.98 2.23
N THR A 88 13.56 -5.98 3.28
CA THR A 88 13.13 -7.18 4.01
C THR A 88 11.78 -7.72 3.57
N LYS A 89 10.98 -6.91 2.86
CA LYS A 89 9.63 -7.25 2.36
C LYS A 89 8.63 -7.47 3.48
N PHE A 90 8.89 -6.86 4.63
CA PHE A 90 8.04 -6.96 5.80
C PHE A 90 7.20 -5.71 6.01
N PHE A 91 5.98 -5.94 6.44
CA PHE A 91 5.11 -4.92 7.00
C PHE A 91 5.83 -4.19 8.14
N ILE A 92 5.75 -2.86 8.13
CA ILE A 92 6.21 -2.01 9.24
C ILE A 92 5.01 -1.60 10.07
N GLU A 93 4.08 -0.86 9.46
CA GLU A 93 2.93 -0.29 10.16
C GLU A 93 1.79 0.11 9.21
N ASN A 94 0.62 0.36 9.80
CA ASN A 94 -0.50 1.03 9.15
C ASN A 94 -0.70 2.38 9.82
N VAL A 95 -0.62 3.46 9.06
CA VAL A 95 -0.77 4.82 9.56
C VAL A 95 -2.18 5.31 9.25
N PRO A 96 -2.98 5.70 10.27
CA PRO A 96 -4.31 6.25 10.05
C PRO A 96 -4.29 7.50 9.17
N ILE A 97 -5.20 7.53 8.19
CA ILE A 97 -5.44 8.69 7.33
C ILE A 97 -6.90 9.07 7.36
N GLU A 98 -7.21 10.20 6.74
CA GLU A 98 -8.61 10.64 6.66
C GLU A 98 -9.44 9.75 5.75
N ALA A 99 -10.73 9.71 6.07
CA ALA A 99 -11.69 8.95 5.28
C ALA A 99 -11.63 9.36 3.79
N HIS A 100 -11.68 8.37 2.89
CA HIS A 100 -11.70 8.55 1.42
C HIS A 100 -10.39 9.02 0.77
N ALA A 101 -9.29 9.07 1.53
CA ALA A 101 -7.96 9.22 0.92
C ALA A 101 -7.59 7.93 0.18
N HIS A 102 -7.68 7.96 -1.15
CA HIS A 102 -7.45 6.82 -2.05
C HIS A 102 -6.07 6.87 -2.73
N SER A 103 -5.41 8.02 -2.69
CA SER A 103 -4.15 8.25 -3.39
C SER A 103 -3.04 8.61 -2.41
N LEU A 104 -1.78 8.44 -2.82
CA LEU A 104 -0.62 8.94 -2.09
C LEU A 104 0.56 9.20 -3.03
N ALA A 105 1.47 10.07 -2.61
CA ALA A 105 2.80 10.18 -3.20
C ALA A 105 3.86 10.10 -2.09
N ALA A 106 5.01 9.52 -2.39
CA ALA A 106 6.11 9.40 -1.44
C ALA A 106 7.40 9.99 -2.03
N TYR A 107 8.11 10.79 -1.24
CA TYR A 107 9.40 11.36 -1.64
C TYR A 107 10.25 11.71 -0.41
N ASN A 108 11.42 11.09 -0.30
CA ASN A 108 12.43 11.44 0.69
C ASN A 108 11.90 11.40 2.14
N GLY A 109 11.22 10.32 2.47
CA GLY A 109 10.60 10.07 3.78
C GLY A 109 9.38 10.94 4.06
N ARG A 110 8.78 11.56 3.04
CA ARG A 110 7.53 12.33 3.18
C ARG A 110 6.44 11.71 2.34
N ILE A 111 5.27 11.54 2.95
CA ILE A 111 4.13 10.89 2.33
C ILE A 111 3.04 11.95 2.23
N PHE A 112 2.57 12.20 1.02
CA PHE A 112 1.59 13.23 0.68
C PHE A 112 0.28 12.53 0.38
N VAL A 113 -0.74 12.82 1.17
CA VAL A 113 -2.05 12.16 1.07
C VAL A 113 -3.11 13.23 0.79
N PRO A 114 -3.89 13.12 -0.30
CA PRO A 114 -4.98 14.03 -0.56
C PRO A 114 -6.07 13.85 0.49
N ARG A 115 -6.56 14.98 0.99
CA ARG A 115 -7.71 15.05 1.89
C ARG A 115 -8.86 15.70 1.14
N PRO A 116 -9.92 14.94 0.78
CA PRO A 116 -11.07 15.50 0.07
C PRO A 116 -11.59 16.76 0.77
N SER A 117 -11.62 17.87 0.03
CA SER A 117 -12.03 19.21 0.51
C SER A 117 -11.10 19.92 1.51
N LEU A 118 -9.95 19.35 1.88
CA LEU A 118 -9.04 19.91 2.89
C LEU A 118 -7.58 20.05 2.42
N GLY A 119 -7.29 19.65 1.18
CA GLY A 119 -5.98 19.82 0.55
C GLY A 119 -5.12 18.55 0.64
N VAL A 120 -3.87 18.69 1.12
CA VAL A 120 -2.90 17.59 1.21
C VAL A 120 -2.34 17.50 2.62
N ALA A 121 -2.47 16.33 3.26
CA ALA A 121 -1.74 16.03 4.49
C ALA A 121 -0.34 15.50 4.16
N VAL A 122 0.61 15.77 5.06
CA VAL A 122 1.99 15.30 4.93
C VAL A 122 2.39 14.52 6.18
N TYR A 123 2.82 13.29 5.98
CA TYR A 123 3.30 12.36 7.00
C TYR A 123 4.81 12.15 6.84
N LYS A 124 5.44 11.60 7.88
CA LYS A 124 6.86 11.24 7.94
C LYS A 124 7.03 9.83 8.47
#